data_AF-A0A661SAA4-F1
#
_entry.id   AF-A0A661SAA4-F1
#
_cell.length_a   1.000
_cell.length_b   1.000
_cell.length_c   1.000
_cell.angle_alpha   90.00
_cell.angle_beta   90.00
_cell.angle_gamma   90.00
#
_symmetry.space_group_name_H-M   'P 1'
#
loop_
_entity.id
_entity.type
_entity.pdbx_description
1 polymer ?
#
loop_
_entity_poly.entity_id
_entity_poly.type
_entity_poly.pdbx_seq_one_letter_code
_entity_poly.pdbx_strand_id
1 'polypeptide(L)'
;MDERNPRRLTGKGISMHPLLRGGDGLKVIPYTDRRVCVGDVVVFRSPDPKMREVVHRVVSVDSQGIRTRGDNNNHLDSWILQPEDIIGRVVSAKREDRIFAVHGGFRGTIIARMIRVKKRIDRIISGIRRLLYKILHPVYRRLSQSGIFRKILPRQFKPRILCFKRPEGTEMQLLIHNRIIGRRCPGWDDWQIRRPFRLFIDEESLPRQSSDL
;
A
#
# COMPACT_ATOMS: atom_id res chain seq x y z
N MET A 1 36.33 19.36 -9.51
CA MET A 1 35.67 18.27 -10.27
C MET A 1 34.21 18.63 -10.42
N ASP A 2 33.74 18.47 -11.65
CA ASP A 2 32.66 19.19 -12.34
C ASP A 2 31.23 18.73 -12.01
N GLU A 3 30.24 19.64 -12.06
CA GLU A 3 28.80 19.29 -12.13
C GLU A 3 28.43 18.44 -13.38
N ARG A 4 29.39 18.19 -14.27
CA ARG A 4 29.21 17.55 -15.58
C ARG A 4 29.08 16.03 -15.59
N ASN A 5 29.26 15.31 -14.49
CA ASN A 5 29.11 13.84 -14.50
C ASN A 5 28.21 13.28 -13.38
N PRO A 6 26.88 13.23 -13.58
CA PRO A 6 25.96 12.66 -12.62
C PRO A 6 26.19 11.16 -12.47
N ARG A 7 26.36 10.69 -11.23
CA ARG A 7 26.41 9.25 -10.94
C ARG A 7 25.02 8.63 -11.08
N ARG A 8 24.95 7.51 -11.78
CA ARG A 8 23.74 6.67 -11.86
C ARG A 8 23.91 5.49 -10.93
N LEU A 9 22.98 5.34 -10.00
CA LEU A 9 22.96 4.23 -9.05
C LEU A 9 21.59 3.55 -9.11
N THR A 10 21.51 2.29 -8.69
CA THR A 10 20.23 1.59 -8.54
C THR A 10 19.88 1.52 -7.07
N GLY A 11 18.71 2.03 -6.71
CA GLY A 11 18.17 1.95 -5.36
C GLY A 11 17.96 0.50 -4.94
N LYS A 12 18.35 0.15 -3.71
CA LYS A 12 18.22 -1.19 -3.15
C LYS A 12 17.33 -1.18 -1.90
N GLY A 13 16.59 -2.27 -1.71
CA GLY A 13 15.77 -2.49 -0.50
C GLY A 13 14.52 -1.60 -0.39
N ILE A 14 13.98 -1.54 0.82
CA ILE A 14 12.71 -0.88 1.14
C ILE A 14 12.85 0.33 2.08
N SER A 15 14.08 0.69 2.47
CA SER A 15 14.34 1.70 3.51
C SER A 15 13.83 3.09 3.15
N MET A 16 13.74 3.41 1.85
CA MET A 16 13.23 4.67 1.33
C MET A 16 11.78 4.61 0.84
N HIS A 17 11.07 3.50 1.10
CA HIS A 17 9.66 3.36 0.71
C HIS A 17 8.75 4.32 1.51
N PRO A 18 7.80 5.03 0.86
CA PRO A 18 7.32 4.87 -0.52
C PRO A 18 7.98 5.75 -1.57
N LEU A 19 8.89 6.66 -1.18
CA LEU A 19 9.51 7.60 -2.12
C LEU A 19 10.31 6.85 -3.19
N LEU A 20 11.26 6.02 -2.76
CA LEU A 20 12.07 5.17 -3.62
C LEU A 20 11.74 3.69 -3.37
N ARG A 21 11.81 2.90 -4.44
CA ARG A 21 11.65 1.44 -4.44
C ARG A 21 12.96 0.78 -4.85
N GLY A 22 13.15 -0.46 -4.41
CA GLY A 22 14.22 -1.30 -4.96
C GLY A 22 14.07 -1.41 -6.47
N GLY A 23 15.18 -1.20 -7.20
CA GLY A 23 15.20 -1.16 -8.67
C GLY A 23 15.05 0.22 -9.28
N ASP A 24 14.69 1.27 -8.51
CA ASP A 24 14.62 2.63 -9.04
C ASP A 24 16.02 3.11 -9.47
N GLY A 25 16.15 3.67 -10.67
CA GLY A 25 17.38 4.29 -11.17
C GLY A 25 17.55 5.70 -10.63
N LEU A 26 18.60 5.96 -9.87
CA LEU A 26 18.85 7.21 -9.16
C LEU A 26 19.86 8.08 -9.91
N LYS A 27 19.54 9.37 -10.07
CA LYS A 27 20.50 10.38 -10.53
C LYS A 27 21.06 11.10 -9.31
N VAL A 28 22.37 10.96 -9.09
CA VAL A 28 23.10 11.51 -7.95
C VAL A 28 24.04 12.62 -8.43
N ILE A 29 23.98 13.78 -7.78
CA ILE A 29 24.85 14.92 -8.05
C ILE A 29 25.71 15.17 -6.80
N PRO A 30 27.05 15.25 -6.93
CA PRO A 30 27.92 15.63 -5.83
C PRO A 30 27.56 16.99 -5.22
N TYR A 31 27.92 17.23 -3.98
CA TYR A 31 27.87 18.56 -3.40
C TYR A 31 29.15 19.32 -3.79
N THR A 32 29.03 20.29 -4.71
CA THR A 32 30.13 21.19 -5.10
C THR A 32 29.95 22.55 -4.44
N ASP A 33 28.92 23.29 -4.85
CA ASP A 33 28.70 24.69 -4.48
C ASP A 33 27.56 24.86 -3.47
N ARG A 34 27.10 23.73 -2.92
CA ARG A 34 25.98 23.67 -1.99
C ARG A 34 26.32 22.82 -0.79
N ARG A 35 25.90 23.28 0.39
CA ARG A 35 25.97 22.50 1.63
C ARG A 35 24.83 21.48 1.70
N VAL A 36 25.08 20.37 2.38
CA VAL A 36 24.05 19.38 2.74
C VAL A 36 22.98 20.06 3.58
N CYS A 37 21.71 19.87 3.23
CA CYS A 37 20.58 20.46 3.95
C CYS A 37 19.66 19.38 4.55
N VAL A 38 19.03 19.71 5.67
CA VAL A 38 17.95 18.90 6.23
C VAL A 38 16.84 18.68 5.20
N GLY A 39 16.43 17.43 5.05
CA GLY A 39 15.42 16.99 4.09
C GLY A 39 15.99 16.53 2.74
N ASP A 40 17.27 16.76 2.44
CA ASP A 40 17.94 16.20 1.27
C ASP A 40 17.96 14.66 1.35
N VAL A 41 17.81 13.99 0.21
CA VAL A 41 18.06 12.55 0.08
C VAL A 41 19.47 12.38 -0.44
N VAL A 42 20.32 11.70 0.32
CA VAL A 42 21.74 11.57 0.04
C VAL A 42 22.15 10.13 -0.13
N VAL A 43 23.17 9.91 -0.95
CA VAL A 43 23.92 8.67 -1.00
C VAL A 43 25.21 8.89 -0.23
N PHE A 44 25.54 7.97 0.68
CA PHE A 44 26.73 8.05 1.50
C PHE A 44 27.37 6.68 1.67
N ARG A 45 28.66 6.68 2.03
CA ARG A 45 29.38 5.48 2.42
C ARG A 45 29.01 5.15 3.86
N SER A 46 28.37 4.02 4.09
CA SER A 46 28.00 3.65 5.45
C SER A 46 29.19 3.03 6.18
N PRO A 47 29.36 3.32 7.49
CA PRO A 47 30.37 2.67 8.32
C PRO A 47 30.15 1.16 8.49
N ASP A 48 28.93 0.66 8.22
CA ASP A 48 28.63 -0.76 8.28
C ASP A 48 29.23 -1.50 7.05
N PRO A 49 30.16 -2.46 7.24
CA PRO A 49 30.80 -3.18 6.15
C PRO A 49 29.82 -4.02 5.30
N LYS A 50 28.63 -4.35 5.83
CA LYS A 50 27.58 -5.05 5.08
C LYS A 50 26.80 -4.12 4.15
N MET A 51 26.88 -2.80 4.37
CA MET A 51 26.12 -1.78 3.63
C MET A 51 27.07 -0.68 3.16
N ARG A 52 27.76 -0.92 2.03
CA ARG A 52 28.79 0.02 1.53
C ARG A 52 28.23 1.35 1.05
N GLU A 53 27.08 1.35 0.38
CA GLU A 53 26.42 2.57 -0.09
C GLU A 53 24.95 2.57 0.34
N VAL A 54 24.55 3.62 1.05
CA VAL A 54 23.21 3.76 1.62
C VAL A 54 22.58 5.04 1.12
N VAL A 55 21.28 4.98 0.82
CA VAL A 55 20.47 6.11 0.37
C VAL A 55 19.46 6.44 1.44
N HIS A 56 19.64 7.52 2.19
CA HIS A 56 18.69 7.97 3.21
C HIS A 56 18.46 9.47 3.19
N ARG A 57 17.45 9.94 3.92
CA ARG A 57 17.15 11.36 4.05
C ARG A 57 17.90 11.96 5.23
N VAL A 58 18.49 13.12 5.03
CA VAL A 58 19.09 13.94 6.09
C VAL A 58 17.99 14.47 6.99
N VAL A 59 18.11 14.21 8.29
CA VAL A 59 17.15 14.67 9.31
C VAL A 59 17.69 15.76 10.21
N SER A 60 19.01 15.83 10.39
CA SER A 60 19.69 16.93 11.08
C SER A 60 21.08 17.14 10.49
N VAL A 61 21.53 18.38 10.57
CA VAL A 61 22.90 18.79 10.28
C VAL A 61 23.27 19.73 11.42
N ASP A 62 24.29 19.37 12.19
CA ASP A 62 24.76 20.11 13.36
C ASP A 62 26.30 20.00 13.48
N SER A 63 26.87 20.53 14.55
CA SER A 63 28.33 20.53 14.76
C SER A 63 28.93 19.13 14.96
N GLN A 64 28.13 18.12 15.29
CA GLN A 64 28.59 16.73 15.40
C GLN A 64 28.62 16.05 14.03
N GLY A 65 27.80 16.53 13.08
CA GLY A 65 27.77 16.07 11.70
C GLY A 65 26.34 15.94 11.15
N ILE A 66 26.16 14.93 10.29
CA ILE A 66 24.95 14.71 9.51
C ILE A 66 24.29 13.43 10.02
N ARG A 67 23.02 13.53 10.43
CA ARG A 67 22.21 12.35 10.77
C ARG A 67 21.22 12.05 9.66
N THR A 68 21.11 10.78 9.33
CA THR A 68 20.25 10.28 8.27
C THR A 68 19.21 9.30 8.79
N ARG A 69 18.14 9.12 8.01
CA ARG A 69 17.10 8.13 8.26
C ARG A 69 16.38 7.76 6.98
N GLY A 70 16.16 6.46 6.79
CA GLY A 70 15.26 5.97 5.73
C GLY A 70 13.82 6.44 5.95
N ASP A 71 13.12 6.85 4.89
CA ASP A 71 11.70 7.24 4.94
C ASP A 71 10.78 6.10 5.45
N ASN A 72 11.27 4.85 5.41
CA ASN A 72 10.64 3.65 5.95
C ASN A 72 11.16 3.17 7.29
N ASN A 73 12.22 3.77 7.81
CA ASN A 73 12.80 3.33 9.07
C ASN A 73 12.09 4.02 10.25
N ASN A 74 11.94 3.31 11.37
CA ASN A 74 11.36 3.85 12.61
C ASN A 74 12.37 4.66 13.44
N HIS A 75 13.66 4.39 13.25
CA HIS A 75 14.75 5.00 14.01
C HIS A 75 15.69 5.76 13.07
N LEU A 76 16.50 6.65 13.67
CA LEU A 76 17.64 7.24 12.97
C LEU A 76 18.67 6.16 12.69
N ASP A 77 19.53 6.40 11.71
CA ASP A 77 20.73 5.60 11.56
C ASP A 77 21.61 5.79 12.80
N SER A 78 22.34 4.74 13.22
CA SER A 78 23.09 4.74 14.48
C SER A 78 24.40 5.54 14.43
N TRP A 79 24.82 5.95 13.24
CA TRP A 79 26.06 6.69 12.99
C TRP A 79 25.79 8.16 12.70
N ILE A 80 26.82 8.98 12.92
CA ILE A 80 26.87 10.38 12.55
C ILE A 80 27.88 10.49 11.40
N LEU A 81 27.44 11.01 10.26
CA LEU A 81 28.24 11.12 9.05
C LEU A 81 28.95 12.47 9.01
N GLN A 82 30.15 12.50 8.45
CA GLN A 82 30.83 13.73 8.08
C GLN A 82 30.53 14.09 6.61
N PRO A 83 30.73 15.36 6.19
CA PRO A 83 30.52 15.76 4.80
C PRO A 83 31.25 14.89 3.78
N GLU A 84 32.43 14.36 4.13
CA GLU A 84 33.26 13.53 3.25
C GLU A 84 32.68 12.12 3.02
N ASP A 85 31.81 11.66 3.92
CA ASP A 85 31.09 10.39 3.78
C ASP A 85 29.98 10.48 2.72
N ILE A 86 29.53 11.72 2.41
CA ILE A 86 28.45 11.97 1.47
C ILE A 86 28.96 11.93 0.03
N ILE A 87 28.49 10.95 -0.73
CA ILE A 87 28.80 10.80 -2.17
C ILE A 87 28.06 11.86 -2.99
N GLY A 88 26.81 12.17 -2.63
CA GLY A 88 26.03 13.21 -3.29
C GLY A 88 24.55 13.15 -2.98
N ARG A 89 23.80 14.07 -3.59
CA ARG A 89 22.35 14.22 -3.45
C ARG A 89 21.62 13.49 -4.57
N VAL A 90 20.58 12.73 -4.21
CA VAL A 90 19.63 12.16 -5.17
C VAL A 90 18.69 13.28 -5.62
N VAL A 91 18.76 13.65 -6.90
CA VAL A 91 17.95 14.75 -7.47
C VAL A 91 16.74 14.27 -8.25
N SER A 92 16.81 13.06 -8.80
CA SER A 92 15.70 12.42 -9.50
C SER A 92 15.82 10.90 -9.42
N ALA A 93 14.69 10.23 -9.57
CA ALA A 93 14.61 8.79 -9.69
C ALA A 93 13.80 8.40 -10.93
N LYS A 94 14.17 7.28 -11.56
CA LYS A 94 13.46 6.63 -12.66
C LYS A 94 12.87 5.33 -12.14
N ARG A 95 11.56 5.16 -12.28
CA ARG A 95 10.83 3.93 -12.00
C ARG A 95 10.11 3.52 -13.26
N GLU A 96 10.48 2.37 -13.83
CA GLU A 96 10.00 1.95 -15.15
C GLU A 96 10.22 3.10 -16.14
N ASP A 97 9.18 3.59 -16.81
CA ASP A 97 9.27 4.70 -17.77
C ASP A 97 9.04 6.08 -17.16
N ARG A 98 8.81 6.17 -15.84
CA ARG A 98 8.54 7.43 -15.15
C ARG A 98 9.78 8.00 -14.48
N ILE A 99 10.15 9.22 -14.83
CA ILE A 99 11.16 10.01 -14.11
C ILE A 99 10.45 11.02 -13.21
N PHE A 100 10.88 11.14 -11.96
CA PHE A 100 10.35 12.11 -11.02
C PHE A 100 11.44 12.74 -10.15
N ALA A 101 11.22 13.99 -9.75
CA ALA A 101 12.14 14.74 -8.92
C ALA A 101 12.14 14.23 -7.48
N VAL A 102 13.34 14.09 -6.92
CA VAL A 102 13.54 13.82 -5.49
C VAL A 102 13.83 15.13 -4.80
N HIS A 103 12.82 15.63 -4.09
CA HIS A 103 12.90 16.92 -3.43
C HIS A 103 13.69 16.81 -2.13
N GLY A 104 14.64 17.74 -1.98
CA GLY A 104 15.41 17.96 -0.77
C GLY A 104 14.93 19.17 0.03
N GLY A 105 15.72 19.60 1.01
CA GLY A 105 15.42 20.77 1.84
C GLY A 105 14.06 20.72 2.54
N PHE A 106 13.44 21.88 2.72
CA PHE A 106 12.12 22.02 3.36
C PHE A 106 11.02 21.16 2.71
N ARG A 107 10.97 21.10 1.37
CA ARG A 107 10.01 20.24 0.64
C ARG A 107 10.25 18.77 0.94
N GLY A 108 11.51 18.33 0.98
CA GLY A 108 11.87 16.97 1.37
C GLY A 108 11.43 16.63 2.80
N THR A 109 11.59 17.58 3.73
CA THR A 109 11.13 17.44 5.12
C THR A 109 9.61 17.30 5.22
N ILE A 110 8.84 18.11 4.49
CA ILE A 110 7.38 17.98 4.43
C ILE A 110 6.97 16.61 3.89
N ILE A 111 7.58 16.16 2.78
CA ILE A 111 7.32 14.84 2.19
C ILE A 111 7.58 13.73 3.23
N ALA A 112 8.70 13.78 3.93
CA ALA A 112 9.03 12.80 4.97
C ALA A 112 7.99 12.81 6.11
N ARG A 113 7.52 13.99 6.53
CA ARG A 113 6.47 14.11 7.55
C ARG A 113 5.16 13.51 7.07
N MET A 114 4.73 13.77 5.84
CA MET A 114 3.52 13.20 5.25
C MET A 114 3.59 11.67 5.18
N ILE A 115 4.73 11.11 4.75
CA ILE A 115 4.95 9.66 4.72
C ILE A 115 4.74 9.05 6.10
N ARG A 116 5.30 9.66 7.15
CA ARG A 116 5.19 9.16 8.53
C ARG A 116 3.77 9.26 9.07
N VAL A 117 3.08 10.37 8.81
CA VAL A 117 1.67 10.56 9.22
C VAL A 117 0.79 9.51 8.56
N LYS A 118 0.93 9.30 7.24
CA LYS A 118 0.19 8.27 6.51
C LYS A 118 0.42 6.87 7.11
N LYS A 119 1.67 6.49 7.38
CA LYS A 119 1.97 5.20 8.03
C LYS A 119 1.35 5.06 9.41
N ARG A 120 1.20 6.14 10.16
CA ARG A 120 0.52 6.13 11.46
C ARG A 120 -0.98 5.93 11.29
N ILE A 121 -1.58 6.64 10.34
CA ILE A 121 -3.00 6.49 9.99
C ILE A 121 -3.29 5.07 9.51
N ASP A 122 -2.49 4.52 8.59
CA ASP A 122 -2.66 3.16 8.07
C ASP A 122 -2.59 2.10 9.18
N ARG A 123 -1.71 2.28 10.18
CA ARG A 123 -1.66 1.43 11.39
C ARG A 123 -2.92 1.54 12.25
N ILE A 124 -3.44 2.75 12.44
CA ILE A 124 -4.68 2.96 13.21
C ILE A 124 -5.87 2.35 12.47
N ILE A 125 -6.03 2.63 11.18
CA ILE A 125 -7.11 2.10 10.34
C ILE A 125 -7.08 0.58 10.31
N SER A 126 -5.89 -0.03 10.14
CA SER A 126 -5.76 -1.49 10.18
C SER A 126 -6.05 -2.09 11.55
N GLY A 127 -5.76 -1.37 12.64
CA GLY A 127 -6.19 -1.71 14.00
C GLY A 127 -7.72 -1.72 14.13
N ILE A 128 -8.37 -0.62 13.73
CA ILE A 128 -9.83 -0.48 13.76
C ILE A 128 -10.49 -1.53 12.88
N ARG A 129 -10.00 -1.76 11.66
CA ARG A 129 -10.53 -2.79 10.76
C ARG A 129 -10.44 -4.18 11.36
N ARG A 130 -9.34 -4.53 12.05
CA ARG A 130 -9.20 -5.81 12.76
C ARG A 130 -10.18 -5.93 13.92
N LEU A 131 -10.33 -4.87 14.72
CA LEU A 131 -11.27 -4.83 15.83
C LEU A 131 -12.72 -4.96 15.33
N LEU A 132 -13.08 -4.15 14.34
CA LEU A 132 -14.38 -4.16 13.69
C LEU A 132 -14.67 -5.53 13.08
N TYR A 133 -13.69 -6.17 12.43
CA TYR A 133 -13.84 -7.53 11.94
C TYR A 133 -14.13 -8.50 13.10
N LYS A 134 -13.40 -8.43 14.21
CA LYS A 134 -13.64 -9.32 15.37
C LYS A 134 -15.01 -9.12 16.02
N ILE A 135 -15.50 -7.89 16.11
CA ILE A 135 -16.79 -7.57 16.75
C ILE A 135 -17.94 -7.82 15.78
N LEU A 136 -17.85 -7.31 14.56
CA LEU A 136 -18.91 -7.48 13.57
C LEU A 136 -18.98 -8.90 13.03
N HIS A 137 -17.91 -9.69 12.97
CA HIS A 137 -17.97 -11.04 12.40
C HIS A 137 -18.93 -11.99 13.15
N PRO A 138 -18.88 -12.15 14.48
CA PRO A 138 -19.82 -12.99 15.23
C PRO A 138 -21.23 -12.39 15.24
N VAL A 139 -21.35 -11.07 15.38
CA VAL A 139 -22.64 -10.37 15.32
C VAL A 139 -23.28 -10.55 13.94
N TYR A 140 -22.52 -10.37 12.86
CA TYR A 140 -22.95 -10.61 11.49
C TYR A 140 -23.39 -12.05 11.29
N ARG A 141 -22.63 -13.04 11.78
CA ARG A 141 -23.00 -14.46 11.67
C ARG A 141 -24.34 -14.72 12.38
N ARG A 142 -24.50 -14.24 13.62
CA ARG A 142 -25.74 -14.37 14.39
C ARG A 142 -26.91 -13.63 13.73
N LEU A 143 -26.69 -12.41 13.26
CA LEU A 143 -27.71 -11.62 12.56
C LEU A 143 -28.12 -12.27 11.24
N SER A 144 -27.19 -12.84 10.46
CA SER A 144 -27.52 -13.57 9.22
C SER A 144 -28.32 -14.85 9.48
N GLN A 145 -28.08 -15.51 10.62
CA GLN A 145 -28.83 -16.69 11.04
C GLN A 145 -30.20 -16.35 11.64
N SER A 146 -30.35 -15.17 12.26
CA SER A 146 -31.59 -14.73 12.90
C SER A 146 -32.74 -14.41 11.94
N GLY A 147 -32.44 -14.16 10.65
CA GLY A 147 -33.44 -13.83 9.64
C GLY A 147 -34.10 -12.44 9.79
N ILE A 148 -33.77 -11.66 10.83
CA ILE A 148 -34.39 -10.36 11.16
C ILE A 148 -34.34 -9.37 9.98
N PHE A 149 -33.24 -9.37 9.23
CA PHE A 149 -33.02 -8.43 8.12
C PHE A 149 -33.56 -8.94 6.77
N ARG A 150 -34.09 -10.16 6.66
CA ARG A 150 -34.66 -10.70 5.40
C ARG A 150 -35.85 -9.88 4.89
N LYS A 151 -36.61 -9.25 5.79
CA LYS A 151 -37.81 -8.45 5.47
C LYS A 151 -37.53 -6.96 5.22
N ILE A 152 -36.32 -6.50 5.53
CA ILE A 152 -35.95 -5.07 5.50
C ILE A 152 -35.36 -4.67 4.13
N LEU A 153 -35.18 -5.61 3.20
CA LEU A 153 -34.67 -5.31 1.87
C LEU A 153 -35.66 -4.40 1.10
N PRO A 154 -35.30 -3.14 0.78
CA PRO A 154 -36.21 -2.24 0.09
C PRO A 154 -36.61 -2.83 -1.27
N ARG A 155 -37.88 -2.68 -1.68
CA ARG A 155 -38.43 -3.27 -2.93
C ARG A 155 -37.63 -2.97 -4.19
N GLN A 156 -36.89 -1.85 -4.22
CA GLN A 156 -35.98 -1.48 -5.31
C GLN A 156 -34.76 -2.41 -5.43
N PHE A 157 -34.36 -3.11 -4.38
CA PHE A 157 -33.22 -4.03 -4.36
C PHE A 157 -33.65 -5.49 -4.56
N LYS A 158 -34.65 -5.75 -5.41
CA LYS A 158 -35.05 -7.12 -5.77
C LYS A 158 -33.85 -7.86 -6.39
N PRO A 159 -33.40 -8.97 -5.79
CA PRO A 159 -32.34 -9.76 -6.38
C PRO A 159 -32.81 -10.41 -7.68
N ARG A 160 -31.91 -10.47 -8.66
CA ARG A 160 -32.11 -11.16 -9.94
C ARG A 160 -31.10 -12.29 -10.04
N ILE A 161 -31.52 -13.42 -10.56
CA ILE A 161 -30.64 -14.56 -10.83
C ILE A 161 -30.41 -14.63 -12.33
N LEU A 162 -29.14 -14.69 -12.74
CA LEU A 162 -28.74 -14.96 -14.11
C LEU A 162 -28.10 -16.34 -14.18
N CYS A 163 -28.57 -17.15 -15.11
CA CYS A 163 -28.04 -18.50 -15.35
C CYS A 163 -27.20 -18.49 -16.62
N PHE A 164 -25.98 -19.00 -16.52
CA PHE A 164 -25.06 -19.15 -17.63
C PHE A 164 -24.74 -20.63 -17.83
N LYS A 165 -25.15 -21.21 -18.96
CA LYS A 165 -24.76 -22.57 -19.35
C LYS A 165 -23.29 -22.55 -19.77
N ARG A 166 -22.43 -23.27 -19.06
CA ARG A 166 -21.03 -23.49 -19.41
C ARG A 166 -20.80 -24.97 -19.73
N PRO A 167 -19.71 -25.34 -20.43
CA PRO A 167 -19.36 -26.74 -20.69
C PRO A 167 -19.23 -27.59 -19.40
N GLU A 168 -18.81 -26.95 -18.31
CA GLU A 168 -18.62 -27.57 -16.98
C GLU A 168 -19.91 -27.63 -16.14
N GLY A 169 -21.03 -27.09 -16.66
CA GLY A 169 -22.34 -27.04 -16.01
C GLY A 169 -22.91 -25.61 -15.88
N THR A 170 -24.02 -25.46 -15.17
CA THR A 170 -24.73 -24.17 -15.04
C THR A 170 -24.13 -23.31 -13.92
N GLU A 171 -23.58 -22.15 -14.27
CA GLU A 171 -23.20 -21.11 -13.30
C GLU A 171 -24.41 -20.21 -13.03
N MET A 172 -24.74 -19.97 -11.77
CA MET A 172 -25.77 -19.00 -11.38
C MET A 172 -25.14 -17.79 -10.70
N GLN A 173 -25.53 -16.61 -11.13
CA GLN A 173 -25.09 -15.35 -10.56
C GLN A 173 -26.26 -14.63 -9.92
N LEU A 174 -26.10 -14.22 -8.66
CA LEU A 174 -27.07 -13.42 -7.93
C LEU A 174 -26.66 -11.96 -8.03
N LEU A 175 -27.56 -11.14 -8.57
CA LEU A 175 -27.35 -9.72 -8.80
C LEU A 175 -28.35 -8.89 -8.01
N ILE A 176 -27.90 -7.73 -7.54
CA ILE A 176 -28.78 -6.63 -7.13
C ILE A 176 -28.44 -5.46 -8.04
N HIS A 177 -29.43 -4.97 -8.79
CA HIS A 177 -29.22 -4.05 -9.92
C HIS A 177 -28.15 -4.61 -10.89
N ASN A 178 -27.04 -3.89 -11.10
CA ASN A 178 -25.94 -4.28 -11.98
C ASN A 178 -24.72 -4.86 -11.23
N ARG A 179 -24.85 -5.20 -9.94
CA ARG A 179 -23.74 -5.74 -9.14
C ARG A 179 -23.96 -7.20 -8.82
N ILE A 180 -22.96 -8.03 -9.12
CA ILE A 180 -22.92 -9.43 -8.68
C ILE A 180 -22.62 -9.46 -7.19
N ILE A 181 -23.57 -9.99 -6.43
CA ILE A 181 -23.53 -10.08 -4.98
C ILE A 181 -23.38 -11.52 -4.50
N GLY A 182 -23.61 -12.51 -5.35
CA GLY A 182 -23.32 -13.91 -5.06
C GLY A 182 -23.16 -14.74 -6.33
N ARG A 183 -22.50 -15.89 -6.20
CA ARG A 183 -22.34 -16.85 -7.30
C ARG A 183 -22.48 -18.27 -6.78
N ARG A 184 -22.99 -19.15 -7.63
CA ARG A 184 -22.91 -20.60 -7.47
C ARG A 184 -22.24 -21.17 -8.71
N CYS A 185 -21.05 -21.73 -8.52
CA CYS A 185 -20.30 -22.37 -9.58
C CYS A 185 -20.87 -23.77 -9.88
N PRO A 186 -20.67 -24.30 -11.10
CA PRO A 186 -20.99 -25.69 -11.41
C PRO A 186 -20.30 -26.65 -10.43
N GLY A 187 -21.04 -27.66 -9.95
CA GLY A 187 -20.53 -28.65 -9.00
C GLY A 187 -20.47 -28.22 -7.52
N TRP A 188 -20.90 -27.00 -7.19
CA TRP A 188 -21.00 -26.54 -5.79
C TRP A 188 -22.45 -26.49 -5.35
N ASP A 189 -22.76 -27.08 -4.19
CA ASP A 189 -24.12 -27.08 -3.63
C ASP A 189 -24.50 -25.71 -3.03
N ASP A 190 -23.52 -24.96 -2.55
CA ASP A 190 -23.74 -23.72 -1.80
C ASP A 190 -23.56 -22.44 -2.63
N TRP A 191 -24.37 -21.43 -2.31
CA TRP A 191 -24.23 -20.08 -2.83
C TRP A 191 -23.10 -19.32 -2.11
N GLN A 192 -22.14 -18.80 -2.87
CA GLN A 192 -21.12 -17.89 -2.36
C GLN A 192 -21.64 -16.44 -2.40
N ILE A 193 -22.30 -16.01 -1.33
CA ILE A 193 -22.84 -14.65 -1.21
C ILE A 193 -21.82 -13.72 -0.52
N ARG A 194 -21.55 -12.58 -1.13
CA ARG A 194 -20.65 -11.55 -0.58
C ARG A 194 -21.29 -10.87 0.62
N ARG A 195 -20.50 -10.57 1.65
CA ARG A 195 -20.95 -9.70 2.74
C ARG A 195 -21.19 -8.28 2.22
N PRO A 196 -22.19 -7.54 2.75
CA PRO A 196 -23.12 -7.91 3.82
C PRO A 196 -24.44 -8.55 3.32
N PHE A 197 -24.53 -8.92 2.04
CA PHE A 197 -25.80 -9.29 1.40
C PHE A 197 -26.46 -10.56 1.95
N ARG A 198 -25.68 -11.40 2.65
CA ARG A 198 -26.19 -12.58 3.38
C ARG A 198 -27.20 -12.24 4.47
N LEU A 199 -27.24 -11.00 4.96
CA LEU A 199 -28.24 -10.54 5.94
C LEU A 199 -29.64 -10.42 5.35
N PHE A 200 -29.74 -10.15 4.05
CA PHE A 200 -30.98 -9.76 3.39
C PHE A 200 -31.52 -10.84 2.44
N ILE A 201 -30.76 -11.91 2.24
CA ILE A 201 -31.06 -12.94 1.26
C ILE A 201 -31.31 -14.23 1.99
N ASP A 202 -32.44 -14.85 1.68
CA ASP A 202 -32.78 -16.16 2.17
C ASP A 202 -32.15 -17.22 1.24
N GLU A 203 -31.01 -17.78 1.65
CA GLU A 203 -30.30 -18.82 0.90
C GLU A 203 -31.13 -20.08 0.66
N GLU A 204 -32.13 -20.35 1.50
CA GLU A 204 -33.03 -21.49 1.32
C GLU A 204 -34.04 -21.27 0.19
N SER A 205 -34.37 -20.01 -0.08
CA SER A 205 -35.26 -19.63 -1.19
C SER A 205 -34.54 -19.58 -2.55
N LEU A 206 -33.21 -19.62 -2.56
CA LEU A 206 -32.45 -19.61 -3.81
C LEU A 206 -32.49 -21.00 -4.47
N PRO A 207 -32.55 -21.06 -5.81
CA PRO A 207 -32.54 -22.33 -6.53
C PRO A 207 -31.27 -23.12 -6.21
N ARG A 208 -31.47 -24.37 -5.74
CA ARG A 208 -30.42 -25.33 -5.35
C ARG A 208 -30.13 -26.36 -6.45
N GLN A 209 -31.04 -26.53 -7.39
CA GLN A 209 -30.89 -27.33 -8.60
C GLN A 209 -31.58 -26.57 -9.74
N SER A 210 -31.10 -26.73 -10.97
CA SER A 210 -31.96 -26.48 -12.12
C SER A 210 -32.95 -27.64 -12.17
N SER A 211 -34.06 -27.54 -11.44
CA SER A 211 -35.24 -28.30 -11.85
C SER A 211 -35.60 -27.81 -13.24
N ASP A 212 -35.65 -28.75 -14.16
CA ASP A 212 -35.70 -28.59 -15.61
C ASP A 212 -36.63 -27.45 -16.07
N LEU A 213 -36.08 -26.57 -16.92
CA LEU A 213 -36.82 -25.81 -17.91
C LEU A 213 -36.51 -26.42 -19.28
#